data_AF-A0A8H7GFM5-F1
#
_entry.id   AF-A0A8H7GFM5-F1
#
_cell.length_a   1.000
_cell.length_b   1.000
_cell.length_c   1.000
_cell.angle_alpha   90.00
_cell.angle_beta   90.00
_cell.angle_gamma   90.00
#
_symmetry.space_group_name_H-M   'P 1'
#
loop_
_entity.id
_entity.type
_entity.pdbx_description
1 polymer ?
#
loop_
_entity_poly.entity_id
_entity_poly.type
_entity_poly.pdbx_seq_one_letter_code
_entity_poly.pdbx_strand_id
1 'polypeptide(L)'
;MLLCRARSIFPPYAIARRMSSAPAAKHKFVVFAPDRTDAGCLERRLRVRPTHLAGAATMWDAGSMKLGGAMLTPESLTTGEKTMVGSVLIIEAESLAAARAVVEADVYYTADVWDPEKLVIAPFVAAHM
;
A
#
# COMPACT_ATOMS: atom_id res chain seq x y z
N MET A 1 -47.11 45.60 37.23
CA MET A 1 -45.90 46.45 37.15
C MET A 1 -44.79 45.67 37.85
N LEU A 2 -43.66 45.27 37.30
CA LEU A 2 -42.90 45.69 36.12
C LEU A 2 -42.04 44.47 35.68
N LEU A 3 -42.03 44.14 34.39
CA LEU A 3 -41.14 43.15 33.78
C LEU A 3 -39.68 43.64 33.85
N CYS A 4 -38.72 42.75 34.06
CA CYS A 4 -37.40 42.90 33.43
C CYS A 4 -36.70 41.54 33.22
N ARG A 5 -36.73 41.06 31.96
CA ARG A 5 -35.92 39.94 31.47
C ARG A 5 -34.49 40.43 31.25
N ALA A 6 -33.51 39.85 31.95
CA ALA A 6 -32.11 40.01 31.60
C ALA A 6 -31.74 38.99 30.50
N ARG A 7 -31.12 39.52 29.45
CA ARG A 7 -30.84 38.86 28.17
C ARG A 7 -29.65 37.92 28.30
N SER A 8 -29.80 36.76 27.66
CA SER A 8 -28.73 35.82 27.33
C SER A 8 -27.63 36.53 26.53
N ILE A 9 -26.39 36.44 27.02
CA ILE A 9 -25.19 36.88 26.30
C ILE A 9 -24.53 35.63 25.70
N PHE A 10 -25.04 35.19 24.55
CA PHE A 10 -24.25 34.34 23.65
C PHE A 10 -23.41 35.25 22.76
N PRO A 11 -22.08 35.03 22.62
CA PRO A 11 -21.28 35.77 21.65
C PRO A 11 -21.73 35.39 20.23
N PRO A 12 -21.94 36.38 19.33
CA PRO A 12 -22.33 36.08 17.96
C PRO A 12 -21.07 35.72 17.17
N TYR A 13 -21.14 34.61 16.43
CA TYR A 13 -20.18 34.19 15.41
C TYR A 13 -18.78 33.75 15.88
N ALA A 14 -18.69 32.55 16.46
CA ALA A 14 -17.55 31.70 16.15
C ALA A 14 -17.76 31.15 14.72
N ILE A 15 -17.10 31.75 13.72
CA ILE A 15 -16.98 31.14 12.39
C ILE A 15 -16.22 29.83 12.60
N ALA A 16 -16.94 28.71 12.61
CA ALA A 16 -16.32 27.39 12.54
C ALA A 16 -15.54 27.32 11.23
N ARG A 17 -14.22 27.50 11.32
CA ARG A 17 -13.31 27.36 10.18
C ARG A 17 -13.41 25.93 9.70
N ARG A 18 -14.20 25.70 8.66
CA ARG A 18 -14.29 24.43 7.95
C ARG A 18 -12.90 24.17 7.36
N MET A 19 -12.10 23.34 8.01
CA MET A 19 -10.85 22.88 7.44
C MET A 19 -11.20 21.90 6.32
N SER A 20 -11.33 22.43 5.11
CA SER A 20 -11.23 21.60 3.92
C SER A 20 -9.74 21.31 3.74
N SER A 21 -9.26 20.18 4.25
CA SER A 21 -7.92 19.72 3.90
C SER A 21 -7.92 19.38 2.40
N ALA A 22 -7.01 19.99 1.65
CA ALA A 22 -6.69 19.49 0.32
C ALA A 22 -6.30 18.00 0.44
N PRO A 23 -6.64 17.15 -0.55
CA PRO A 23 -6.19 15.77 -0.54
C PRO A 23 -4.68 15.73 -0.39
N ALA A 24 -4.19 14.89 0.52
CA ALA A 24 -2.75 14.76 0.79
C ALA A 24 -2.01 14.37 -0.50
N ALA A 25 -0.85 14.98 -0.72
CA ALA A 25 0.00 14.62 -1.86
C ALA A 25 0.42 13.15 -1.74
N LYS A 26 0.31 12.41 -2.84
CA LYS A 26 0.78 11.02 -2.91
C LYS A 26 2.17 10.97 -3.54
N HIS A 27 2.98 10.05 -3.03
CA HIS A 27 4.32 9.75 -3.52
C HIS A 27 4.35 8.31 -4.02
N LYS A 28 5.21 8.04 -5.01
CA LYS A 28 5.45 6.67 -5.48
C LYS A 28 6.50 6.01 -4.59
N PHE A 29 6.28 4.73 -4.33
CA PHE A 29 7.19 3.87 -3.59
C PHE A 29 7.47 2.62 -4.41
N VAL A 30 8.75 2.24 -4.49
CA VAL A 30 9.12 0.90 -4.95
C VAL A 30 9.06 -0.04 -3.77
N VAL A 31 8.51 -1.23 -4.01
CA VAL A 31 8.49 -2.35 -3.08
C VAL A 31 9.25 -3.48 -3.72
N PHE A 32 10.38 -3.86 -3.13
CA PHE A 32 11.11 -5.07 -3.45
C PHE A 32 10.87 -6.06 -2.31
N ALA A 33 10.15 -7.14 -2.62
CA ALA A 33 9.68 -8.12 -1.65
C ALA A 33 10.13 -9.52 -2.04
N PRO A 34 11.33 -9.96 -1.62
CA PRO A 34 11.78 -11.33 -1.79
C PRO A 34 10.87 -12.31 -1.07
N ASP A 35 10.69 -13.49 -1.65
CA ASP A 35 10.07 -14.60 -0.94
C ASP A 35 11.03 -15.14 0.14
N ARG A 36 10.47 -15.80 1.16
CA ARG A 36 11.25 -16.64 2.08
C ARG A 36 11.87 -17.81 1.31
N THR A 37 13.02 -18.29 1.80
CA THR A 37 13.80 -19.36 1.15
C THR A 37 13.57 -20.75 1.76
N ASP A 38 12.62 -20.90 2.68
CA ASP A 38 12.28 -22.21 3.23
C ASP A 38 11.50 -23.06 2.20
N ALA A 39 11.58 -24.38 2.32
CA ALA A 39 11.01 -25.32 1.37
C ALA A 39 9.48 -25.20 1.19
N GLY A 40 8.76 -24.66 2.19
CA GLY A 40 7.31 -24.49 2.13
C GLY A 40 6.85 -23.19 1.46
N CYS A 41 7.75 -22.26 1.16
CA CYS A 41 7.38 -20.92 0.73
C CYS A 41 6.61 -20.90 -0.59
N LEU A 42 7.05 -21.68 -1.60
CA LEU A 42 6.36 -21.74 -2.89
C LEU A 42 4.93 -22.25 -2.75
N GLU A 43 4.70 -23.27 -1.92
CA GLU A 43 3.36 -23.80 -1.66
C GLU A 43 2.48 -22.74 -0.99
N ARG A 44 2.99 -22.06 0.05
CA ARG A 44 2.27 -20.95 0.71
C ARG A 44 1.90 -19.87 -0.30
N ARG A 45 2.86 -19.48 -1.16
CA ARG A 45 2.66 -18.49 -2.22
C ARG A 45 1.55 -18.89 -3.16
N LEU A 46 1.61 -20.09 -3.74
CA LEU A 46 0.63 -20.56 -4.70
C LEU A 46 -0.77 -20.68 -4.07
N ARG A 47 -0.84 -21.14 -2.82
CA ARG A 47 -2.10 -21.27 -2.07
C ARG A 47 -2.81 -19.93 -1.89
N VAL A 48 -2.08 -18.86 -1.53
CA VAL A 48 -2.70 -17.55 -1.26
C VAL A 48 -2.64 -16.57 -2.44
N ARG A 49 -2.00 -16.97 -3.55
CA ARG A 49 -1.85 -16.15 -4.76
C ARG A 49 -3.17 -15.59 -5.29
N PRO A 50 -4.29 -16.33 -5.36
CA PRO A 50 -5.56 -15.76 -5.82
C PRO A 50 -6.01 -14.56 -4.97
N THR A 51 -5.86 -14.67 -3.64
CA THR A 51 -6.17 -13.58 -2.70
C THR A 51 -5.24 -12.39 -2.88
N HIS A 52 -3.94 -12.63 -3.04
CA HIS A 52 -2.97 -11.57 -3.34
C HIS A 52 -3.32 -10.81 -4.62
N LEU A 53 -3.64 -11.55 -5.70
CA LEU A 53 -3.99 -10.94 -6.98
C LEU A 53 -5.30 -10.15 -6.92
N ALA A 54 -6.28 -10.56 -6.11
CA ALA A 54 -7.49 -9.77 -5.89
C ALA A 54 -7.22 -8.45 -5.15
N GLY A 55 -6.33 -8.47 -4.15
CA GLY A 55 -5.85 -7.26 -3.48
C GLY A 55 -5.08 -6.33 -4.44
N ALA A 56 -4.20 -6.91 -5.27
CA ALA A 56 -3.47 -6.17 -6.29
C ALA A 56 -4.41 -5.56 -7.35
N ALA A 57 -5.42 -6.28 -7.80
CA ALA A 57 -6.44 -5.78 -8.72
C ALA A 57 -7.23 -4.60 -8.11
N THR A 58 -7.62 -4.70 -6.84
CA THR A 58 -8.28 -3.59 -6.13
C THR A 58 -7.41 -2.33 -6.09
N MET A 59 -6.11 -2.48 -5.82
CA MET A 59 -5.17 -1.35 -5.84
C MET A 59 -4.94 -0.79 -7.25
N TRP A 60 -4.93 -1.66 -8.27
CA TRP A 60 -4.81 -1.26 -9.67
C TRP A 60 -6.02 -0.42 -10.09
N ASP A 61 -7.23 -0.90 -9.81
CA ASP A 61 -8.48 -0.21 -10.17
C ASP A 61 -8.64 1.11 -9.41
N ALA A 62 -8.18 1.16 -8.15
CA ALA A 62 -8.12 2.40 -7.36
C ALA A 62 -7.01 3.36 -7.83
N GLY A 63 -6.16 2.93 -8.77
CA GLY A 63 -5.02 3.69 -9.28
C GLY A 63 -3.88 3.85 -8.26
N SER A 64 -3.92 3.15 -7.13
CA SER A 64 -2.84 3.20 -6.13
C SER A 64 -1.68 2.26 -6.48
N MET A 65 -1.88 1.23 -7.30
CA MET A 65 -0.78 0.44 -7.88
C MET A 65 -0.48 0.92 -9.30
N LYS A 66 0.81 1.11 -9.61
CA LYS A 66 1.29 1.53 -10.94
C LYS A 66 1.99 0.41 -11.69
N LEU A 67 2.57 -0.54 -10.95
CA LEU A 67 3.24 -1.72 -11.48
C LEU A 67 3.21 -2.82 -10.43
N GLY A 68 3.05 -4.07 -10.88
CA GLY A 68 3.18 -5.26 -10.04
C GLY A 68 3.68 -6.44 -10.88
N GLY A 69 4.64 -7.21 -10.34
CA GLY A 69 5.19 -8.37 -11.03
C GLY A 69 5.90 -9.35 -10.10
N ALA A 70 5.99 -10.61 -10.51
CA ALA A 70 6.79 -11.61 -9.81
C ALA A 70 8.25 -11.53 -10.29
N MET A 71 9.19 -11.58 -9.34
CA MET A 71 10.60 -11.82 -9.65
C MET A 71 10.77 -13.31 -9.93
N LEU A 72 11.52 -13.64 -10.98
CA LEU A 72 11.75 -15.02 -11.42
C LEU A 72 13.22 -15.39 -11.31
N THR A 73 13.50 -16.70 -11.25
CA THR A 73 14.88 -17.19 -11.39
C THR A 73 15.39 -17.02 -12.83
N PRO A 74 16.71 -16.96 -13.06
CA PRO A 74 17.27 -16.87 -14.41
C PRO A 74 16.86 -18.03 -15.34
N GLU A 75 16.70 -19.23 -14.80
CA GLU A 75 16.31 -20.44 -15.56
C GLU A 75 14.92 -20.29 -16.18
N SER A 76 14.07 -19.44 -15.60
CA SER A 76 12.74 -19.15 -16.12
C SER A 76 12.77 -18.53 -17.53
N LEU A 77 13.91 -17.99 -17.96
CA LEU A 77 14.12 -17.46 -19.32
C LEU A 77 14.26 -18.56 -20.38
N THR A 78 14.67 -19.76 -19.99
CA THR A 78 15.01 -20.86 -20.93
C THR A 78 14.10 -22.07 -20.79
N THR A 79 13.57 -22.36 -19.60
CA THR A 79 12.71 -23.54 -19.36
C THR A 79 11.25 -23.28 -19.70
N GLY A 80 10.82 -22.02 -19.75
CA GLY A 80 9.40 -21.63 -19.84
C GLY A 80 8.62 -21.77 -18.52
N GLU A 81 9.23 -22.36 -17.49
CA GLU A 81 8.66 -22.41 -16.14
C GLU A 81 8.87 -21.05 -15.46
N LYS A 82 7.84 -20.54 -14.77
CA LYS A 82 7.93 -19.25 -14.05
C LYS A 82 8.24 -19.49 -12.58
N THR A 83 9.48 -19.82 -12.26
CA THR A 83 9.93 -20.07 -10.89
C THR A 83 10.06 -18.74 -10.15
N MET A 84 9.14 -18.48 -9.23
CA MET A 84 9.04 -17.19 -8.54
C MET A 84 9.93 -17.14 -7.29
N VAL A 85 10.59 -16.00 -7.08
CA VAL A 85 11.50 -15.73 -5.95
C VAL A 85 11.18 -14.44 -5.20
N GLY A 86 10.12 -13.75 -5.60
CA GLY A 86 9.66 -12.53 -4.92
C GLY A 86 8.71 -11.72 -5.77
N SER A 87 8.52 -10.47 -5.39
CA SER A 87 7.66 -9.51 -6.08
C SER A 87 8.31 -8.14 -6.15
N VAL A 88 8.00 -7.40 -7.21
CA VAL A 88 8.29 -5.97 -7.32
C VAL A 88 7.00 -5.23 -7.58
N LEU A 89 6.75 -4.17 -6.81
CA LEU A 89 5.61 -3.30 -6.98
C LEU A 89 6.05 -1.83 -7.03
N ILE A 90 5.26 -1.02 -7.72
CA ILE A 90 5.28 0.43 -7.58
C ILE A 90 3.89 0.85 -7.12
N ILE A 91 3.79 1.45 -5.93
CA ILE A 91 2.53 1.90 -5.33
C ILE A 91 2.57 3.39 -5.00
N GLU A 92 1.41 4.02 -4.90
CA GLU A 92 1.23 5.41 -4.46
C GLU A 92 0.61 5.47 -3.07
N ALA A 93 1.26 6.19 -2.16
CA ALA A 93 0.81 6.40 -0.79
C ALA A 93 1.17 7.80 -0.29
N GLU A 94 0.54 8.24 0.79
CA GLU A 94 0.76 9.58 1.36
C GLU A 94 2.08 9.67 2.14
N SER A 95 2.64 8.54 2.57
CA SER A 95 3.89 8.49 3.34
C SER A 95 4.52 7.10 3.29
N LEU A 96 5.78 6.98 3.73
CA LEU A 96 6.45 5.70 3.88
C LEU A 96 5.71 4.76 4.84
N ALA A 97 5.15 5.31 5.93
CA ALA A 97 4.36 4.53 6.88
C ALA A 97 3.08 3.98 6.25
N ALA A 98 2.39 4.79 5.44
CA ALA A 98 1.20 4.34 4.70
C ALA A 98 1.55 3.28 3.65
N ALA A 99 2.66 3.45 2.92
CA ALA A 99 3.15 2.44 1.97
C ALA A 99 3.48 1.11 2.67
N ARG A 100 4.15 1.18 3.83
CA ARG A 100 4.46 0.02 4.66
C ARG A 100 3.20 -0.69 5.15
N ALA A 101 2.20 0.05 5.63
CA ALA A 101 0.94 -0.54 6.07
C ALA A 101 0.22 -1.29 4.94
N VAL A 102 0.25 -0.77 3.71
CA VAL A 102 -0.30 -1.47 2.53
C VAL A 102 0.43 -2.80 2.28
N VAL A 103 1.77 -2.80 2.34
CA VAL A 103 2.57 -4.01 2.11
C VAL A 103 2.37 -5.04 3.22
N GLU A 104 2.34 -4.61 4.48
CA GLU A 104 2.18 -5.50 5.64
C GLU A 104 0.76 -6.05 5.78
N ALA A 105 -0.24 -5.40 5.17
CA ALA A 105 -1.60 -5.91 5.07
C ALA A 105 -1.80 -6.96 3.96
N ASP A 106 -0.83 -7.12 3.05
CA ASP A 106 -0.93 -8.09 1.96
C ASP A 106 -0.89 -9.54 2.49
N VAL A 107 -1.62 -10.44 1.83
CA VAL A 107 -1.64 -11.86 2.19
C VAL A 107 -0.28 -12.54 1.98
N TYR A 108 0.56 -12.07 1.05
CA TYR A 108 1.93 -12.56 0.94
C TYR A 108 2.80 -12.16 2.12
N TYR A 109 2.54 -11.02 2.76
CA TYR A 109 3.22 -10.68 4.02
C TYR A 109 2.68 -11.54 5.17
N THR A 110 1.36 -11.55 5.37
CA THR A 110 0.73 -12.20 6.54
C THR A 110 0.73 -13.72 6.50
N ALA A 111 0.88 -14.35 5.33
CA ALA A 111 1.01 -15.80 5.18
C ALA A 111 2.47 -16.29 5.07
N ASP A 112 3.44 -15.48 5.51
CA ASP A 112 4.87 -15.82 5.50
C ASP A 112 5.40 -16.19 4.11
N VAL A 113 4.95 -15.49 3.06
CA VAL A 113 5.51 -15.64 1.71
C VAL A 113 6.67 -14.67 1.55
N TRP A 114 6.45 -13.38 1.77
CA TRP A 114 7.52 -12.39 1.72
C TRP A 114 8.39 -12.45 2.97
N ASP A 115 9.69 -12.23 2.79
CA ASP A 115 10.68 -12.17 3.87
C ASP A 115 10.74 -10.73 4.44
N PRO A 116 10.23 -10.49 5.67
CA PRO A 116 10.21 -9.14 6.24
C PRO A 116 11.61 -8.55 6.45
N GLU A 117 12.64 -9.38 6.63
CA GLU A 117 14.02 -8.92 6.88
C GLU A 117 14.69 -8.40 5.61
N LYS A 118 14.24 -8.87 4.43
CA LYS A 118 14.78 -8.48 3.12
C LYS A 118 13.86 -7.50 2.36
N LEU A 119 12.74 -7.15 2.97
CA LEU A 119 11.74 -6.25 2.38
C LEU A 119 12.31 -4.83 2.29
N VAL A 120 12.33 -4.27 1.08
CA VAL A 120 12.71 -2.88 0.85
C VAL A 120 11.51 -2.10 0.35
N ILE A 121 11.19 -1.02 1.06
CA ILE A 121 10.17 -0.03 0.66
C ILE A 121 10.83 1.33 0.66
N ALA A 122 10.91 1.97 -0.51
CA ALA A 122 11.64 3.23 -0.67
C ALA A 122 10.87 4.21 -1.57
N PRO A 123 10.96 5.53 -1.31
CA PRO A 123 10.47 6.53 -2.24
C PRO A 123 11.08 6.32 -3.63
N PHE A 124 10.26 6.42 -4.66
CA PHE A 124 10.65 6.16 -6.03
C PHE A 124 10.25 7.33 -6.94
N VAL A 125 11.18 7.74 -7.80
CA VAL A 125 10.93 8.72 -8.86
C VAL A 125 11.28 8.04 -10.18
N ALA A 126 10.26 7.87 -11.04
CA ALA A 126 10.49 7.40 -12.39
C ALA A 126 11.24 8.47 -13.18
N ALA A 127 12.25 8.06 -13.95
CA ALA A 127 12.84 8.95 -14.95
C ALA A 127 11.81 9.24 -16.04
N HIS A 128 11.68 10.51 -16.43
CA HIS A 128 10.99 10.89 -17.64
C HIS A 128 12.04 10.90 -18.76
N MET A 129 11.97 9.93 -19.65
CA MET A 129 12.79 9.85 -20.86
C MET A 129 11.93 10.14 -22.08
#